data_AF-A0A9P9YE73-F1
#
_entry.id   AF-A0A9P9YE73-F1
#
_cell.length_a   1.000
_cell.length_b   1.000
_cell.length_c   1.000
_cell.angle_alpha   90.00
_cell.angle_beta   90.00
_cell.angle_gamma   90.00
#
_symmetry.space_group_name_H-M   'P 1'
#
loop_
_entity.id
_entity.type
_entity.pdbx_description
1 polymer ?
#
loop_
_entity_poly.entity_id
_entity_poly.type
_entity_poly.pdbx_seq_one_letter_code
_entity_poly.pdbx_strand_id
1 'polypeptide(L)'
;MEGDAENRKDQVLERLNKRNKDRQNYLDVQSEQRSKESVQNEGVDYFSQTFRQRTIDIEQRLKDLQCGDAPSPDLARNFADITLEIQDLQRYLTTSTMFLSDFKIKSCQNILNTLTAVSDETRQRLMPKKKFGFSGKKTATKQKSIANKDIVDSKLSKTAEKLGSNFSWTIENRNNEHVVLDSSQVNGQDITISNISHCLVELQGHPGSVQVSKASHCTLLCGPISRSFFAENLDECTLSIACQQLRLHSSGAIRIYLHVTCRAIIEDCKDIEIGEFNYDYPELEADYLASGLNKSQNNYTDVADFNWLSPDVHSPNWSLIKDHPDPNWNAWRRDFIANNHNIGHKQGDNVVKDASII
;
A
#
# COMPACT_ATOMS: atom_id res chain seq x y z
N MET A 1 26.98 54.29 38.25
CA MET A 1 26.77 53.96 36.81
C MET A 1 27.19 52.53 36.44
N GLU A 2 27.95 51.80 37.27
CA GLU A 2 28.32 50.40 36.99
C GLU A 2 27.18 49.39 37.24
N GLY A 3 26.38 49.55 38.29
CA GLY A 3 25.30 48.60 38.61
C GLY A 3 24.18 48.47 37.57
N ASP A 4 23.96 49.50 36.74
CA ASP A 4 22.95 49.47 35.66
C ASP A 4 23.44 48.72 34.41
N ALA A 5 24.76 48.65 34.20
CA ALA A 5 25.36 47.93 33.08
C ALA A 5 25.46 46.43 33.36
N GLU A 6 25.71 46.06 34.62
CA GLU A 6 25.76 44.69 35.09
C GLU A 6 24.37 44.03 35.05
N ASN A 7 23.35 44.74 35.55
CA ASN A 7 21.97 44.27 35.55
C ASN A 7 21.38 44.08 34.13
N ARG A 8 21.83 44.88 33.15
CA ARG A 8 21.47 44.67 31.72
C ARG A 8 22.16 43.47 31.11
N LYS A 9 23.43 43.20 31.47
CA LYS A 9 24.15 42.01 31.00
C LYS A 9 23.52 40.74 31.55
N ASP A 10 23.10 40.75 32.81
CA ASP A 10 22.42 39.62 33.45
C ASP A 10 21.06 39.34 32.81
N GLN A 11 20.26 40.37 32.53
CA GLN A 11 18.99 40.20 31.80
C GLN A 11 19.17 39.65 30.39
N VAL A 12 20.23 40.06 29.68
CA VAL A 12 20.53 39.54 28.33
C VAL A 12 20.98 38.09 28.41
N LEU A 13 21.81 37.74 29.39
CA LEU A 13 22.30 36.37 29.60
C LEU A 13 21.15 35.43 29.99
N GLU A 14 20.24 35.89 30.84
CA GLU A 14 19.05 35.13 31.25
C GLU A 14 18.09 34.88 30.08
N ARG A 15 17.86 35.90 29.23
CA ARG A 15 17.07 35.73 27.99
C ARG A 15 17.73 34.76 27.02
N LEU A 16 19.06 34.80 26.90
CA LEU A 16 19.81 33.90 26.02
C LEU A 16 19.72 32.45 26.52
N ASN A 17 19.91 32.24 27.83
CA ASN A 17 19.80 30.92 28.45
C ASN A 17 18.38 30.36 28.36
N LYS A 18 17.36 31.20 28.53
CA LYS A 18 15.97 30.81 28.34
C LYS A 18 15.71 30.38 26.89
N ARG A 19 16.17 31.15 25.90
CA ARG A 19 16.02 30.81 24.48
C ARG A 19 16.75 29.53 24.11
N ASN A 20 17.93 29.29 24.67
CA ASN A 20 18.68 28.05 24.47
C ASN A 20 17.98 26.84 25.11
N LYS A 21 17.41 27.01 26.30
CA LYS A 21 16.63 25.98 26.99
C LYS A 21 15.33 25.64 26.25
N ASP A 22 14.63 26.66 25.76
CA ASP A 22 13.40 26.48 24.96
C ASP A 22 13.72 25.76 23.64
N ARG A 23 14.86 26.10 23.00
CA ARG A 23 15.36 25.39 21.81
C ARG A 23 15.68 23.94 22.12
N GLN A 24 16.37 23.65 23.24
CA GLN A 24 16.71 22.29 23.63
C GLN A 24 15.44 21.47 23.92
N ASN A 25 14.49 22.01 24.67
CA ASN A 25 13.22 21.35 24.95
C ASN A 25 12.42 21.07 23.66
N TYR A 26 12.41 22.00 22.72
CA TYR A 26 11.76 21.79 21.42
C TYR A 26 12.41 20.64 20.64
N LEU A 27 13.75 20.61 20.61
CA LEU A 27 14.51 19.54 19.96
C LEU A 27 14.26 18.18 20.64
N ASP A 28 14.23 18.14 21.98
CA ASP A 28 13.99 16.91 22.74
C ASP A 28 12.56 16.38 22.53
N VAL A 29 11.54 17.26 22.56
CA VAL A 29 10.14 16.89 22.27
C VAL A 29 10.00 16.38 20.83
N GLN A 30 10.62 17.05 19.87
CA GLN A 30 10.55 16.64 18.48
C GLN A 30 11.32 15.32 18.23
N SER A 31 12.44 15.12 18.93
CA SER A 31 13.22 13.88 18.92
C SER A 31 12.45 12.71 19.53
N GLU A 32 11.79 12.91 20.69
CA GLU A 32 10.92 11.90 21.29
C GLU A 32 9.74 11.55 20.37
N GLN A 33 9.12 12.54 19.72
CA GLN A 33 8.02 12.30 18.79
C GLN A 33 8.50 11.48 17.58
N ARG A 34 9.66 11.83 17.01
CA ARG A 34 10.32 11.06 15.94
C ARG A 34 10.67 9.65 16.39
N SER A 35 11.14 9.47 17.62
CA SER A 35 11.45 8.15 18.18
C SER A 35 10.20 7.30 18.40
N LYS A 36 9.08 7.88 18.85
CA LYS A 36 7.82 7.13 19.01
C LYS A 36 7.25 6.69 17.65
N GLU A 37 7.33 7.55 16.63
CA GLU A 37 6.91 7.23 15.27
C GLU A 37 7.86 6.22 14.59
N SER A 38 9.17 6.30 14.83
CA SER A 38 10.14 5.32 14.33
C SER A 38 9.90 3.93 14.91
N VAL A 39 9.69 3.85 16.23
CA VAL A 39 9.44 2.57 16.92
C VAL A 39 8.14 1.92 16.44
N GLN A 40 7.10 2.71 16.16
CA GLN A 40 5.86 2.20 15.56
C GLN A 40 6.10 1.68 14.14
N ASN A 41 6.89 2.39 13.33
CA ASN A 41 7.18 2.03 11.95
C ASN A 41 8.10 0.79 11.84
N GLU A 42 9.15 0.72 12.66
CA GLU A 42 10.02 -0.46 12.78
C GLU A 42 9.20 -1.71 13.15
N GLY A 43 8.20 -1.57 14.02
CA GLY A 43 7.28 -2.65 14.37
C GLY A 43 6.45 -3.15 13.18
N VAL A 44 6.03 -2.25 12.29
CA VAL A 44 5.28 -2.58 11.07
C VAL A 44 6.18 -3.27 10.04
N ASP A 45 7.42 -2.80 9.89
CA ASP A 45 8.36 -3.33 8.90
C ASP A 45 8.90 -4.70 9.34
N TYR A 46 9.26 -4.83 10.62
CA TYR A 46 9.61 -6.12 11.23
C TYR A 46 8.46 -7.13 11.13
N PHE A 47 7.22 -6.68 11.38
CA PHE A 47 6.03 -7.51 11.18
C PHE A 47 5.92 -7.98 9.72
N SER A 48 6.05 -7.06 8.78
CA SER A 48 5.88 -7.35 7.35
C SER A 48 6.94 -8.34 6.87
N GLN A 49 8.20 -8.17 7.28
CA GLN A 49 9.29 -9.07 6.95
C GLN A 49 9.11 -10.46 7.57
N THR A 50 8.79 -10.52 8.87
CA THR A 50 8.59 -11.79 9.59
C THR A 50 7.39 -12.56 9.05
N PHE A 51 6.28 -11.86 8.81
CA PHE A 51 5.06 -12.46 8.27
C PHE A 51 5.31 -13.03 6.86
N ARG A 52 6.01 -12.27 6.01
CA ARG A 52 6.36 -12.70 4.65
C ARG A 52 7.30 -13.89 4.65
N GLN A 53 8.35 -13.89 5.49
CA GLN A 53 9.29 -15.00 5.56
C GLN A 53 8.58 -16.29 5.97
N ARG A 54 7.77 -16.26 7.03
CA ARG A 54 6.99 -17.42 7.47
C ARG A 54 6.01 -17.92 6.41
N THR A 55 5.40 -17.00 5.66
CA THR A 55 4.53 -17.35 4.52
C THR A 55 5.32 -18.13 3.47
N ILE A 56 6.49 -17.64 3.05
CA ILE A 56 7.36 -18.29 2.06
C ILE A 56 7.81 -19.67 2.55
N ASP A 57 8.20 -19.79 3.81
CA ASP A 57 8.66 -21.05 4.39
C ASP A 57 7.55 -22.11 4.37
N ILE A 58 6.31 -21.74 4.73
CA ILE A 58 5.14 -22.62 4.67
C ILE A 58 4.83 -23.03 3.22
N GLU A 59 4.85 -22.07 2.27
CA GLU A 59 4.62 -22.36 0.85
C GLU A 59 5.67 -23.32 0.29
N GLN A 60 6.94 -23.14 0.66
CA GLN A 60 8.03 -23.98 0.19
C GLN A 60 7.89 -25.39 0.73
N ARG A 61 7.57 -25.56 2.02
CA ARG A 61 7.29 -26.88 2.61
C ARG A 61 6.11 -27.57 1.93
N LEU A 62 5.05 -26.83 1.60
CA LEU A 62 3.91 -27.38 0.86
C LEU A 62 4.30 -27.84 -0.56
N LYS A 63 5.17 -27.10 -1.25
CA LYS A 63 5.70 -27.50 -2.58
C LYS A 63 6.62 -28.73 -2.48
N ASP A 64 7.51 -28.78 -1.50
CA ASP A 64 8.44 -29.89 -1.32
C ASP A 64 7.68 -31.21 -1.06
N LEU A 65 6.55 -31.14 -0.32
CA LEU A 65 5.65 -32.28 -0.11
C LEU A 65 4.93 -32.74 -1.39
N GLN A 66 4.79 -31.89 -2.40
CA GLN A 66 4.16 -32.22 -3.68
C GLN A 66 5.15 -32.82 -4.70
N CYS A 67 6.44 -32.51 -4.61
CA CYS A 67 7.48 -32.98 -5.54
C CYS A 67 8.17 -34.31 -5.13
N GLY A 68 7.83 -34.88 -3.97
CA GLY A 68 8.42 -36.15 -3.52
C GLY A 68 7.84 -37.39 -4.21
N ASP A 69 8.66 -38.13 -4.94
CA ASP A 69 8.29 -39.39 -5.64
C ASP A 69 7.93 -40.57 -4.71
N ALA A 70 7.97 -40.40 -3.39
CA ALA A 70 7.61 -41.40 -2.40
C ALA A 70 6.72 -40.81 -1.30
N PRO A 71 5.65 -41.50 -0.86
CA PRO A 71 4.85 -41.06 0.27
C PRO A 71 5.71 -41.11 1.53
N SER A 72 6.14 -39.94 2.00
CA SER A 72 6.82 -39.81 3.28
C SER A 72 5.96 -40.46 4.37
N PRO A 73 6.53 -41.37 5.19
CA PRO A 73 5.79 -42.03 6.27
C PRO A 73 5.29 -41.04 7.33
N ASP A 74 5.72 -39.78 7.28
CA ASP A 74 5.41 -38.72 8.23
C ASP A 74 4.51 -37.61 7.64
N LEU A 75 3.85 -37.85 6.50
CA LEU A 75 2.95 -36.87 5.85
C LEU A 75 1.90 -36.29 6.81
N ALA A 76 1.29 -37.14 7.65
CA ALA A 76 0.29 -36.72 8.62
C ALA A 76 0.87 -35.73 9.65
N ARG A 77 2.11 -35.95 10.10
CA ARG A 77 2.82 -35.08 11.02
C ARG A 77 3.21 -33.77 10.35
N ASN A 78 3.74 -33.82 9.13
CA ASN A 78 4.10 -32.62 8.37
C ASN A 78 2.89 -31.70 8.15
N PHE A 79 1.73 -32.23 7.80
CA PHE A 79 0.50 -31.42 7.68
C PHE A 79 0.01 -30.89 9.02
N ALA A 80 0.18 -31.64 10.11
CA ALA A 80 -0.12 -31.15 11.46
C ALA A 80 0.78 -29.96 11.83
N ASP A 81 2.08 -30.07 11.57
CA ASP A 81 3.06 -29.02 11.82
C ASP A 81 2.78 -27.76 10.97
N ILE A 82 2.49 -27.93 9.68
CA ILE A 82 2.10 -26.81 8.79
C ILE A 82 0.81 -26.14 9.28
N THR A 83 -0.16 -26.91 9.77
CA THR A 83 -1.41 -26.36 10.33
C THR A 83 -1.11 -25.52 11.57
N LEU A 84 -0.20 -25.98 12.45
CA LEU A 84 0.23 -25.21 13.62
C LEU A 84 0.97 -23.93 13.23
N GLU A 85 1.85 -23.99 12.22
CA GLU A 85 2.56 -22.81 11.72
C GLU A 85 1.61 -21.74 11.16
N ILE A 86 0.57 -22.14 10.42
CA ILE A 86 -0.47 -21.23 9.93
C ILE A 86 -1.25 -20.60 11.09
N GLN A 87 -1.62 -21.40 12.11
CA GLN A 87 -2.31 -20.88 13.31
C GLN A 87 -1.43 -19.92 14.11
N ASP A 88 -0.14 -20.20 14.23
CA ASP A 88 0.83 -19.33 14.87
C ASP A 88 1.00 -18.01 14.11
N LEU A 89 1.02 -18.07 12.78
CA LEU A 89 1.08 -16.88 11.92
C LEU A 89 -0.20 -16.04 12.02
N GLN A 90 -1.37 -16.68 12.17
CA GLN A 90 -2.64 -16.00 12.43
C GLN A 90 -2.69 -15.33 13.80
N ARG A 91 -2.14 -15.99 14.83
CA ARG A 91 -1.99 -15.39 16.16
C ARG A 91 -1.05 -14.19 16.10
N TYR A 92 0.07 -14.30 15.38
CA TYR A 92 1.01 -13.22 15.16
C TYR A 92 0.32 -11.98 14.55
N LEU A 93 -0.45 -12.17 13.48
CA LEU A 93 -1.26 -11.09 12.90
C LEU A 93 -2.21 -10.45 13.92
N THR A 94 -2.93 -11.28 14.69
CA THR A 94 -3.90 -10.80 15.69
C THR A 94 -3.23 -9.95 16.78
N THR A 95 -2.04 -10.36 17.24
CA THR A 95 -1.27 -9.59 18.23
C THR A 95 -0.66 -8.31 17.67
N SER A 96 -0.57 -8.20 16.35
CA SER A 96 0.05 -7.07 15.65
C SER A 96 -0.95 -6.05 15.11
N THR A 97 -2.26 -6.31 15.17
CA THR A 97 -3.28 -5.42 14.58
C THR A 97 -3.23 -3.98 15.10
N MET A 98 -2.75 -3.77 16.33
CA MET A 98 -2.72 -2.45 16.98
C MET A 98 -1.83 -1.43 16.26
N PHE A 99 -0.90 -1.88 15.42
CA PHE A 99 0.02 -1.01 14.66
C PHE A 99 -0.09 -1.22 13.15
N LEU A 100 -1.03 -2.06 12.69
CA LEU A 100 -1.24 -2.33 11.26
C LEU A 100 -2.46 -1.55 10.75
N SER A 101 -2.38 -1.10 9.50
CA SER A 101 -3.55 -0.55 8.82
C SER A 101 -4.59 -1.63 8.54
N ASP A 102 -5.88 -1.25 8.47
CA ASP A 102 -6.97 -2.16 8.10
C ASP A 102 -6.70 -2.89 6.78
N PHE A 103 -6.03 -2.22 5.85
CA PHE A 103 -5.57 -2.79 4.59
C PHE A 103 -4.54 -3.91 4.78
N LYS A 104 -3.47 -3.67 5.55
CA LYS A 104 -2.46 -4.70 5.86
C LYS A 104 -3.08 -5.87 6.61
N ILE A 105 -4.00 -5.60 7.53
CA ILE A 105 -4.74 -6.63 8.26
C ILE A 105 -5.52 -7.52 7.29
N LYS A 106 -6.33 -6.93 6.39
CA LYS A 106 -7.09 -7.67 5.38
C LYS A 106 -6.19 -8.45 4.43
N SER A 107 -5.10 -7.86 3.97
CA SER A 107 -4.12 -8.52 3.09
C SER A 107 -3.52 -9.77 3.75
N CYS A 108 -3.01 -9.64 4.98
CA CYS A 108 -2.46 -10.76 5.75
C CYS A 108 -3.52 -11.85 6.05
N GLN A 109 -4.77 -11.46 6.36
CA GLN A 109 -5.88 -12.41 6.55
C GLN A 109 -6.15 -13.22 5.28
N ASN A 110 -6.10 -12.59 4.10
CA ASN A 110 -6.30 -13.29 2.83
C ASN A 110 -5.17 -14.28 2.50
N ILE A 111 -3.92 -13.91 2.80
CA ILE A 111 -2.78 -14.81 2.67
C ILE A 111 -2.98 -16.04 3.56
N LEU A 112 -3.37 -15.86 4.83
CA LEU A 112 -3.65 -16.96 5.76
C LEU A 112 -4.79 -17.87 5.26
N ASN A 113 -5.87 -17.29 4.74
CA ASN A 113 -6.98 -18.06 4.18
C ASN A 113 -6.53 -18.88 2.97
N THR A 114 -5.70 -18.30 2.10
CA THR A 114 -5.14 -18.97 0.92
C THR A 114 -4.21 -20.11 1.32
N LEU A 115 -3.27 -19.87 2.25
CA LEU A 115 -2.38 -20.91 2.80
C LEU A 115 -3.17 -22.08 3.40
N THR A 116 -4.23 -21.77 4.16
CA THR A 116 -5.11 -22.78 4.77
C THR A 116 -5.78 -23.63 3.69
N ALA A 117 -6.35 -22.99 2.67
CA ALA A 117 -7.01 -23.67 1.56
C ALA A 117 -6.04 -24.57 0.76
N VAL A 118 -4.85 -24.06 0.42
CA VAL A 118 -3.82 -24.82 -0.31
C VAL A 118 -3.30 -26.00 0.52
N SER A 119 -3.10 -25.81 1.83
CA SER A 119 -2.70 -26.87 2.75
C SER A 119 -3.75 -27.99 2.80
N ASP A 120 -5.03 -27.63 2.95
CA ASP A 120 -6.14 -28.59 2.99
C ASP A 120 -6.32 -29.33 1.66
N GLU A 121 -6.21 -28.64 0.53
CA GLU A 121 -6.28 -29.25 -0.80
C GLU A 121 -5.12 -30.24 -1.02
N THR A 122 -3.90 -29.83 -0.68
CA THR A 122 -2.71 -30.68 -0.80
C THR A 122 -2.83 -31.90 0.12
N ARG A 123 -3.33 -31.72 1.34
CA ARG A 123 -3.59 -32.80 2.27
C ARG A 123 -4.63 -33.79 1.73
N GLN A 124 -5.72 -33.31 1.15
CA GLN A 124 -6.74 -34.18 0.55
C GLN A 124 -6.22 -34.95 -0.66
N ARG A 125 -5.36 -34.32 -1.47
CA ARG A 125 -4.72 -34.95 -2.63
C ARG A 125 -3.73 -36.05 -2.24
N LEU A 126 -2.88 -35.79 -1.23
CA LEU A 126 -1.85 -36.72 -0.78
C LEU A 126 -2.36 -37.75 0.25
N MET A 127 -3.45 -37.43 0.95
CA MET A 127 -4.11 -38.31 1.92
C MET A 127 -5.63 -38.42 1.67
N PRO A 128 -6.06 -38.94 0.50
CA PRO A 128 -7.48 -39.09 0.22
C PRO A 128 -8.08 -40.09 1.19
N LYS A 129 -9.06 -39.62 2.00
CA LYS A 129 -9.78 -40.51 2.92
C LYS A 129 -10.44 -41.63 2.11
N LYS A 130 -10.15 -42.89 2.44
CA LYS A 130 -10.87 -44.04 1.89
C LYS A 130 -12.36 -43.83 2.13
N LYS A 131 -13.15 -43.58 1.08
CA LYS A 131 -14.60 -43.68 1.20
C LYS A 131 -14.91 -45.11 1.59
N PHE A 132 -15.52 -45.29 2.76
CA PHE A 132 -16.11 -46.54 3.20
C PHE A 132 -17.09 -47.02 2.11
N GLY A 133 -16.62 -47.89 1.22
CA GLY A 133 -17.45 -48.61 0.26
C GLY A 133 -18.15 -49.73 1.00
N PHE A 134 -19.30 -49.44 1.61
CA PHE A 134 -20.21 -50.50 2.05
C PHE A 134 -20.74 -51.22 0.80
N SER A 135 -20.19 -52.41 0.54
CA SER A 135 -20.78 -53.38 -0.40
C SER A 135 -22.13 -53.84 0.16
N GLY A 136 -23.21 -53.24 -0.34
CA GLY A 136 -24.60 -53.61 -0.04
C GLY A 136 -25.34 -54.05 -1.31
N LYS A 137 -25.65 -55.35 -1.37
CA LYS A 137 -26.36 -56.08 -2.43
C LYS A 137 -27.77 -55.51 -2.70
N LYS A 138 -28.17 -55.48 -3.98
CA LYS A 138 -29.48 -55.03 -4.51
C LYS A 138 -30.69 -55.64 -3.80
N THR A 139 -31.77 -54.87 -3.59
CA THR A 139 -33.19 -55.29 -3.81
C THR A 139 -34.21 -54.13 -3.68
N ALA A 140 -34.98 -53.96 -4.77
CA ALA A 140 -36.38 -53.52 -4.98
C ALA A 140 -37.19 -52.62 -3.99
N THR A 141 -37.67 -51.50 -4.54
CA THR A 141 -39.06 -50.94 -4.60
C THR A 141 -40.02 -50.93 -3.38
N LYS A 142 -40.46 -49.73 -2.93
CA LYS A 142 -41.87 -49.22 -2.96
C LYS A 142 -42.15 -47.96 -2.10
N GLN A 143 -42.90 -47.03 -2.72
CA GLN A 143 -44.02 -46.17 -2.24
C GLN A 143 -43.92 -45.08 -1.14
N LYS A 144 -44.63 -43.99 -1.45
CA LYS A 144 -44.95 -42.73 -0.73
C LYS A 144 -45.63 -42.90 0.65
N SER A 145 -45.40 -41.92 1.53
CA SER A 145 -46.45 -41.23 2.30
C SER A 145 -45.97 -39.90 2.92
N ILE A 146 -46.88 -38.92 2.94
CA ILE A 146 -46.78 -37.56 3.49
C ILE A 146 -47.22 -37.56 4.97
N ALA A 147 -46.59 -36.76 5.85
CA ALA A 147 -47.26 -35.80 6.75
C ALA A 147 -46.33 -35.16 7.83
N ASN A 148 -46.27 -33.82 7.77
CA ASN A 148 -46.29 -32.79 8.83
C ASN A 148 -45.38 -32.86 10.08
N LYS A 149 -44.59 -31.79 10.31
CA LYS A 149 -45.00 -30.64 11.16
C LYS A 149 -43.96 -29.50 11.18
N ASP A 150 -44.51 -28.28 11.08
CA ASP A 150 -44.16 -27.00 11.72
C ASP A 150 -42.69 -26.65 12.00
N ILE A 151 -42.18 -25.59 11.37
CA ILE A 151 -41.35 -24.55 12.02
C ILE A 151 -41.51 -23.21 11.27
N VAL A 152 -41.80 -22.21 12.08
CA VAL A 152 -41.88 -20.74 11.95
C VAL A 152 -41.06 -20.11 10.82
N ASP A 153 -41.77 -19.33 9.99
CA ASP A 153 -41.23 -18.35 9.05
C ASP A 153 -40.84 -17.07 9.82
N SER A 154 -39.54 -16.77 9.89
CA SER A 154 -39.06 -15.41 10.13
C SER A 154 -37.82 -15.17 9.26
N LYS A 155 -38.07 -14.63 8.07
CA LYS A 155 -37.09 -14.04 7.17
C LYS A 155 -36.25 -13.00 7.91
N LEU A 156 -34.99 -13.33 8.17
CA LEU A 156 -33.89 -12.37 8.25
C LEU A 156 -33.08 -12.52 6.96
N SER A 157 -33.15 -11.50 6.10
CA SER A 157 -32.30 -11.38 4.93
C SER A 157 -30.85 -11.24 5.40
N LYS A 158 -30.12 -12.36 5.45
CA LYS A 158 -28.67 -12.33 5.43
C LYS A 158 -28.24 -11.96 4.02
N THR A 159 -27.92 -10.69 3.83
CA THR A 159 -27.00 -10.28 2.76
C THR A 159 -25.76 -11.13 2.95
N ALA A 160 -25.46 -11.97 1.98
CA ALA A 160 -24.28 -12.82 2.01
C ALA A 160 -23.04 -11.90 1.99
N GLU A 161 -22.45 -11.66 3.16
CA GLU A 161 -21.08 -11.22 3.25
C GLU A 161 -20.23 -12.31 2.59
N LYS A 162 -19.69 -11.98 1.42
CA LYS A 162 -18.75 -12.83 0.71
C LYS A 162 -17.53 -13.01 1.60
N LEU A 163 -17.45 -14.20 2.18
CA LEU A 163 -16.27 -14.82 2.75
C LEU A 163 -15.12 -14.80 1.71
N GLY A 164 -14.01 -14.15 2.07
CA GLY A 164 -12.71 -14.26 1.38
C GLY A 164 -12.59 -13.47 0.07
N SER A 165 -12.44 -12.15 0.15
CA SER A 165 -11.92 -11.39 -0.99
C SER A 165 -10.40 -11.48 -0.97
N ASN A 166 -9.82 -12.41 -1.73
CA ASN A 166 -8.39 -12.42 -2.01
C ASN A 166 -7.88 -10.99 -2.26
N PHE A 167 -6.74 -10.66 -1.66
CA PHE A 167 -6.11 -9.38 -1.87
C PHE A 167 -5.88 -9.18 -3.37
N SER A 168 -6.45 -8.12 -3.92
CA SER A 168 -6.26 -7.73 -5.31
C SER A 168 -5.70 -6.33 -5.33
N TRP A 169 -4.59 -6.14 -6.04
CA TRP A 169 -4.15 -4.80 -6.39
C TRP A 169 -5.25 -4.11 -7.21
N THR A 170 -5.48 -2.82 -6.97
CA THR A 170 -6.43 -2.03 -7.76
C THR A 170 -5.91 -1.83 -9.18
N ILE A 171 -4.61 -1.54 -9.30
CA ILE A 171 -3.89 -1.44 -10.56
C ILE A 171 -2.59 -2.24 -10.40
N GLU A 172 -2.37 -3.22 -11.26
CA GLU A 172 -1.12 -3.98 -11.26
C GLU A 172 -0.62 -4.33 -12.65
N ASN A 173 0.70 -4.53 -12.76
CA ASN A 173 1.36 -5.12 -13.91
C ASN A 173 1.05 -4.38 -15.23
N ARG A 174 1.04 -3.05 -15.18
CA ARG A 174 0.77 -2.18 -16.33
C ARG A 174 2.05 -1.60 -16.89
N ASN A 175 2.11 -1.48 -18.20
CA ASN A 175 3.23 -0.85 -18.88
C ASN A 175 2.73 0.05 -20.00
N ASN A 176 3.22 1.28 -20.06
CA ASN A 176 2.92 2.23 -21.13
C ASN A 176 1.40 2.46 -21.31
N GLU A 177 0.67 2.57 -20.19
CA GLU A 177 -0.80 2.67 -20.17
C GLU A 177 -1.25 3.97 -19.49
N HIS A 178 -2.34 4.54 -19.99
CA HIS A 178 -3.06 5.63 -19.33
C HIS A 178 -4.27 5.05 -18.61
N VAL A 179 -4.25 5.12 -17.28
CA VAL A 179 -5.31 4.58 -16.42
C VAL A 179 -6.00 5.74 -15.70
N VAL A 180 -7.33 5.80 -15.82
CA VAL A 180 -8.15 6.78 -15.11
C VAL A 180 -9.15 6.01 -14.25
N LEU A 181 -9.14 6.26 -12.94
CA LEU A 181 -10.18 5.81 -12.02
C LEU A 181 -11.05 7.01 -11.63
N ASP A 182 -12.35 6.88 -11.85
CA ASP A 182 -13.32 7.93 -11.52
C ASP A 182 -13.85 7.79 -10.07
N SER A 183 -14.65 8.78 -9.67
CA SER A 183 -15.23 8.87 -8.32
C SER A 183 -15.95 7.60 -7.86
N SER A 184 -16.58 6.84 -8.76
CA SER A 184 -17.28 5.59 -8.42
C SER A 184 -16.33 4.46 -7.99
N GLN A 185 -15.08 4.53 -8.42
CA GLN A 185 -14.03 3.56 -8.13
C GLN A 185 -13.12 4.04 -6.99
N VAL A 186 -12.98 5.35 -6.82
CA VAL A 186 -11.99 5.96 -5.91
C VAL A 186 -12.59 6.34 -4.55
N ASN A 187 -13.82 6.85 -4.50
CA ASN A 187 -14.34 7.53 -3.32
C ASN A 187 -14.44 6.62 -2.09
N GLY A 188 -13.72 7.01 -1.03
CA GLY A 188 -13.64 6.29 0.24
C GLY A 188 -12.93 4.93 0.17
N GLN A 189 -12.38 4.55 -0.99
CA GLN A 189 -11.68 3.28 -1.17
C GLN A 189 -10.18 3.41 -0.87
N ASP A 190 -9.57 2.31 -0.44
CA ASP A 190 -8.12 2.20 -0.41
C ASP A 190 -7.62 1.74 -1.78
N ILE A 191 -6.82 2.58 -2.43
CA ILE A 191 -6.31 2.34 -3.79
C ILE A 191 -4.89 1.82 -3.72
N THR A 192 -4.63 0.75 -4.45
CA THR A 192 -3.35 0.04 -4.40
C THR A 192 -2.80 -0.16 -5.79
N ILE A 193 -1.54 0.22 -5.99
CA ILE A 193 -0.91 0.27 -7.29
C ILE A 193 0.43 -0.47 -7.18
N SER A 194 0.67 -1.45 -8.04
CA SER A 194 1.90 -2.24 -7.99
C SER A 194 2.47 -2.61 -9.34
N ASN A 195 3.80 -2.61 -9.44
CA ASN A 195 4.53 -3.09 -10.61
C ASN A 195 4.04 -2.42 -11.91
N ILE A 196 4.12 -1.10 -11.95
CA ILE A 196 3.75 -0.30 -13.14
C ILE A 196 4.95 0.43 -13.71
N SER A 197 5.02 0.55 -15.04
CA SER A 197 6.11 1.28 -15.70
C SER A 197 5.61 2.15 -16.85
N HIS A 198 6.20 3.33 -17.04
CA HIS A 198 5.83 4.25 -18.13
C HIS A 198 4.32 4.59 -18.17
N CYS A 199 3.64 4.59 -17.02
CA CYS A 199 2.20 4.79 -16.96
C CYS A 199 1.83 6.22 -16.56
N LEU A 200 0.70 6.70 -17.07
CA LEU A 200 -0.02 7.85 -16.52
C LEU A 200 -1.21 7.31 -15.75
N VAL A 201 -1.27 7.56 -14.44
CA VAL A 201 -2.38 7.15 -13.59
C VAL A 201 -3.07 8.38 -13.02
N GLU A 202 -4.38 8.46 -13.20
CA GLU A 202 -5.22 9.54 -12.68
C GLU A 202 -6.30 8.98 -11.77
N LEU A 203 -6.31 9.41 -10.51
CA LEU A 203 -7.32 9.04 -9.52
C LEU A 203 -8.18 10.27 -9.24
N GLN A 204 -9.35 10.36 -9.87
CA GLN A 204 -10.28 11.48 -9.75
C GLN A 204 -11.35 11.13 -8.70
N GLY A 205 -11.28 11.76 -7.54
CA GLY A 205 -12.09 11.40 -6.37
C GLY A 205 -11.35 11.63 -5.05
N HIS A 206 -11.95 11.15 -3.97
CA HIS A 206 -11.39 11.20 -2.61
C HIS A 206 -11.06 9.80 -2.06
N PRO A 207 -9.90 9.21 -2.39
CA PRO A 207 -9.55 7.90 -1.84
C PRO A 207 -9.32 7.98 -0.34
N GLY A 208 -9.60 6.88 0.36
CA GLY A 208 -9.33 6.74 1.79
C GLY A 208 -7.82 6.76 2.07
N SER A 209 -7.08 5.90 1.38
CA SER A 209 -5.62 5.93 1.31
C SER A 209 -5.12 5.40 -0.02
N VAL A 210 -3.88 5.76 -0.37
CA VAL A 210 -3.23 5.30 -1.60
C VAL A 210 -1.91 4.65 -1.24
N GLN A 211 -1.70 3.44 -1.73
CA GLN A 211 -0.45 2.71 -1.60
C GLN A 211 0.14 2.37 -2.96
N VAL A 212 1.40 2.71 -3.17
CA VAL A 212 2.14 2.43 -4.41
C VAL A 212 3.39 1.63 -4.10
N SER A 213 3.63 0.55 -4.84
CA SER A 213 4.84 -0.27 -4.71
C SER A 213 5.42 -0.56 -6.08
N LYS A 214 6.71 -0.33 -6.30
CA LYS A 214 7.41 -0.64 -7.57
C LYS A 214 6.79 0.08 -8.77
N ALA A 215 7.08 1.37 -8.90
CA ALA A 215 6.71 2.14 -10.08
C ALA A 215 7.93 2.80 -10.71
N SER A 216 8.03 2.79 -12.03
CA SER A 216 9.16 3.40 -12.76
C SER A 216 8.71 4.24 -13.94
N HIS A 217 9.28 5.44 -14.11
CA HIS A 217 8.94 6.34 -15.22
C HIS A 217 7.44 6.68 -15.29
N CYS A 218 6.76 6.73 -14.13
CA CYS A 218 5.32 6.91 -14.05
C CYS A 218 4.94 8.33 -13.62
N THR A 219 3.78 8.79 -14.09
CA THR A 219 3.13 10.00 -13.57
C THR A 219 1.85 9.60 -12.83
N LEU A 220 1.74 9.96 -11.55
CA LEU A 220 0.56 9.68 -10.74
C LEU A 220 -0.08 11.00 -10.30
N LEU A 221 -1.31 11.23 -10.76
CA LEU A 221 -2.13 12.38 -10.41
C LEU A 221 -3.28 11.90 -9.54
N CYS A 222 -3.42 12.43 -8.34
CA CYS A 222 -4.43 11.97 -7.39
C CYS A 222 -5.17 13.15 -6.80
N GLY A 223 -6.50 12.99 -6.70
CA GLY A 223 -7.33 13.85 -5.90
C GLY A 223 -7.01 13.81 -4.40
N PRO A 224 -7.78 14.54 -3.58
CA PRO A 224 -7.55 14.67 -2.14
C PRO A 224 -7.73 13.36 -1.39
N ILE A 225 -6.65 12.84 -0.82
CA ILE A 225 -6.59 11.57 -0.10
C ILE A 225 -6.94 11.82 1.37
N SER A 226 -8.00 11.19 1.87
CA SER A 226 -8.51 11.42 3.23
C SER A 226 -7.50 11.15 4.33
N ARG A 227 -6.60 10.17 4.14
CA ARG A 227 -5.57 9.81 5.12
C ARG A 227 -4.17 9.90 4.52
N SER A 228 -3.64 8.78 4.07
CA SER A 228 -2.21 8.64 3.78
C SER A 228 -1.93 8.27 2.33
N PHE A 229 -0.83 8.81 1.82
CA PHE A 229 -0.15 8.31 0.64
C PHE A 229 1.13 7.61 1.10
N PHE A 230 1.23 6.31 0.83
CA PHE A 230 2.42 5.51 1.09
C PHE A 230 3.00 5.00 -0.22
N ALA A 231 4.30 5.19 -0.43
CA ALA A 231 4.98 4.70 -1.62
C ALA A 231 6.34 4.10 -1.30
N GLU A 232 6.66 3.00 -1.95
CA GLU A 232 7.96 2.33 -1.84
C GLU A 232 8.49 1.91 -3.22
N ASN A 233 9.81 1.96 -3.39
CA ASN A 233 10.49 1.52 -4.62
C ASN A 233 9.98 2.28 -5.87
N LEU A 234 9.90 3.60 -5.79
CA LEU A 234 9.63 4.46 -6.95
C LEU A 234 10.95 4.94 -7.56
N ASP A 235 10.99 4.99 -8.89
CA ASP A 235 12.16 5.43 -9.65
C ASP A 235 11.72 6.31 -10.83
N GLU A 236 12.30 7.50 -10.94
CA GLU A 236 11.99 8.45 -12.03
C GLU A 236 10.48 8.75 -12.17
N CYS A 237 9.79 8.97 -11.05
CA CYS A 237 8.35 9.23 -11.06
C CYS A 237 8.00 10.69 -10.77
N THR A 238 6.86 11.12 -11.31
CA THR A 238 6.25 12.41 -10.99
C THR A 238 4.90 12.18 -10.29
N LEU A 239 4.71 12.78 -9.13
CA LEU A 239 3.51 12.65 -8.31
C LEU A 239 2.86 14.02 -8.15
N SER A 240 1.53 14.11 -8.27
CA SER A 240 0.76 15.28 -7.83
C SER A 240 -0.35 14.81 -6.91
N ILE A 241 -0.19 15.03 -5.61
CA ILE A 241 -1.00 14.41 -4.55
C ILE A 241 -1.33 15.40 -3.42
N ALA A 242 -2.54 15.28 -2.89
CA ALA A 242 -2.96 15.95 -1.66
C ALA A 242 -3.34 14.90 -0.62
N CYS A 243 -2.80 14.97 0.61
CA CYS A 243 -3.02 13.96 1.65
C CYS A 243 -2.85 14.54 3.05
N GLN A 244 -3.21 13.77 4.09
CA GLN A 244 -2.84 14.15 5.46
C GLN A 244 -1.39 13.82 5.75
N GLN A 245 -0.93 12.65 5.29
CA GLN A 245 0.39 12.11 5.60
C GLN A 245 1.01 11.51 4.33
N LEU A 246 2.25 11.89 4.04
CA LEU A 246 3.07 11.28 3.01
C LEU A 246 4.19 10.46 3.68
N ARG A 247 4.35 9.20 3.28
CA ARG A 247 5.55 8.42 3.59
C ARG A 247 6.10 7.79 2.32
N LEU A 248 7.33 8.16 1.97
CA LEU A 248 8.06 7.64 0.81
C LEU A 248 9.29 6.87 1.27
N HIS A 249 9.49 5.68 0.74
CA HIS A 249 10.56 4.77 1.14
C HIS A 249 11.35 4.25 -0.08
N SER A 250 12.67 4.07 0.06
CA SER A 250 13.55 3.44 -0.96
C SER A 250 13.29 3.95 -2.39
N SER A 251 13.21 5.26 -2.58
CA SER A 251 12.81 5.86 -3.86
C SER A 251 13.81 6.91 -4.34
N GLY A 252 13.95 7.05 -5.66
CA GLY A 252 14.97 7.90 -6.28
C GLY A 252 14.45 8.71 -7.47
N ALA A 253 14.98 9.94 -7.63
CA ALA A 253 14.64 10.82 -8.75
C ALA A 253 13.12 11.08 -8.84
N ILE A 254 12.52 11.55 -7.75
CA ILE A 254 11.08 11.73 -7.64
C ILE A 254 10.74 13.21 -7.58
N ARG A 255 9.79 13.65 -8.42
CA ARG A 255 9.19 14.97 -8.31
C ARG A 255 7.80 14.87 -7.70
N ILE A 256 7.52 15.62 -6.65
CA ILE A 256 6.24 15.57 -5.92
C ILE A 256 5.65 16.97 -5.81
N TYR A 257 4.50 17.17 -6.45
CA TYR A 257 3.64 18.32 -6.25
C TYR A 257 2.69 17.98 -5.10
N LEU A 258 2.96 18.53 -3.92
CA LEU A 258 2.43 18.05 -2.66
C LEU A 258 1.56 19.09 -1.97
N HIS A 259 0.43 18.62 -1.45
CA HIS A 259 -0.26 19.25 -0.34
C HIS A 259 -0.34 18.21 0.78
N VAL A 260 0.25 18.54 1.92
CA VAL A 260 0.23 17.67 3.10
C VAL A 260 -0.23 18.45 4.32
N THR A 261 -1.31 18.00 4.98
CA THR A 261 -1.83 18.73 6.15
C THR A 261 -1.03 18.44 7.42
N CYS A 262 -0.54 17.21 7.60
CA CYS A 262 0.20 16.82 8.80
C CYS A 262 1.70 16.81 8.53
N ARG A 263 2.22 15.74 7.91
CA ARG A 263 3.66 15.52 7.78
C ARG A 263 4.02 14.73 6.53
N ALA A 264 5.12 15.11 5.90
CA ALA A 264 5.79 14.33 4.87
C ALA A 264 7.08 13.72 5.42
N ILE A 265 7.26 12.42 5.21
CA ILE A 265 8.44 11.67 5.65
C ILE A 265 9.05 10.96 4.45
N ILE A 266 10.36 11.06 4.31
CA ILE A 266 11.16 10.27 3.37
C ILE A 266 12.17 9.41 4.13
N GLU A 267 12.44 8.21 3.62
CA GLU A 267 13.36 7.23 4.21
C GLU A 267 14.05 6.45 3.10
N ASP A 268 15.36 6.25 3.19
CA ASP A 268 16.17 5.62 2.12
C ASP A 268 15.94 6.24 0.73
N CYS A 269 15.68 7.55 0.67
CA CYS A 269 15.37 8.27 -0.56
C CYS A 269 16.55 9.13 -1.04
N LYS A 270 16.57 9.45 -2.34
CA LYS A 270 17.52 10.38 -2.95
C LYS A 270 16.89 11.17 -4.09
N ASP A 271 17.43 12.35 -4.38
CA ASP A 271 17.01 13.19 -5.50
C ASP A 271 15.50 13.46 -5.51
N ILE A 272 14.96 13.87 -4.36
CA ILE A 272 13.54 14.22 -4.21
C ILE A 272 13.33 15.72 -4.43
N GLU A 273 12.43 16.09 -5.32
CA GLU A 273 12.06 17.48 -5.58
C GLU A 273 10.61 17.71 -5.18
N ILE A 274 10.35 18.73 -4.36
CA ILE A 274 9.01 19.02 -3.82
C ILE A 274 8.52 20.39 -4.32
N GLY A 275 7.31 20.41 -4.88
CA GLY A 275 6.58 21.61 -5.25
C GLY A 275 5.18 21.62 -4.64
N GLU A 276 4.44 22.70 -4.85
CA GLU A 276 3.05 22.79 -4.38
C GLU A 276 2.12 21.93 -5.24
N PHE A 277 1.10 21.33 -4.62
CA PHE A 277 0.07 20.57 -5.32
C PHE A 277 -0.62 21.41 -6.41
N ASN A 278 -0.75 20.82 -7.60
CA ASN A 278 -1.18 21.53 -8.80
C ASN A 278 -2.04 20.67 -9.75
N TYR A 279 -2.57 19.53 -9.29
CA TYR A 279 -3.51 18.76 -10.08
C TYR A 279 -4.91 19.37 -9.99
N ASP A 280 -5.55 19.56 -11.15
CA ASP A 280 -6.87 20.18 -11.27
C ASP A 280 -7.78 19.34 -12.17
N TYR A 281 -9.03 19.19 -11.74
CA TYR A 281 -10.11 18.49 -12.45
C TYR A 281 -11.47 18.99 -11.91
N PRO A 282 -12.57 18.84 -12.67
CA PRO A 282 -13.83 19.55 -12.39
C PRO A 282 -14.41 19.34 -10.98
N GLU A 283 -14.26 18.14 -10.41
CA GLU A 283 -14.82 17.74 -9.12
C GLU A 283 -13.88 18.00 -7.92
N LEU A 284 -12.67 18.52 -8.13
CA LEU A 284 -11.61 18.64 -7.11
C LEU A 284 -12.07 19.35 -5.82
N GLU A 285 -12.84 20.44 -5.94
CA GLU A 285 -13.35 21.18 -4.78
C GLU A 285 -14.30 20.34 -3.92
N ALA A 286 -15.18 19.56 -4.55
CA ALA A 286 -16.11 18.68 -3.84
C ALA A 286 -15.35 17.53 -3.17
N ASP A 287 -14.33 16.98 -3.84
CA ASP A 287 -13.52 15.90 -3.29
C ASP A 287 -12.64 16.36 -2.12
N TYR A 288 -12.17 17.61 -2.13
CA TYR A 288 -11.51 18.17 -0.95
C TYR A 288 -12.44 18.22 0.26
N LEU A 289 -13.67 18.71 0.07
CA LEU A 289 -14.66 18.75 1.14
C LEU A 289 -15.00 17.34 1.64
N ALA A 290 -15.20 16.38 0.74
CA ALA A 290 -15.53 15.00 1.08
C ALA A 290 -14.37 14.25 1.75
N SER A 291 -13.12 14.56 1.37
CA SER A 291 -11.92 13.95 1.94
C SER A 291 -11.68 14.35 3.40
N GLY A 292 -12.19 15.52 3.82
CA GLY A 292 -11.90 16.13 5.11
C GLY A 292 -10.52 16.80 5.21
N LEU A 293 -9.80 16.97 4.10
CA LEU A 293 -8.53 17.70 4.07
C LEU A 293 -8.76 19.20 4.20
N ASN A 294 -8.00 19.83 5.09
CA ASN A 294 -8.04 21.28 5.25
C ASN A 294 -7.12 21.98 4.24
N LYS A 295 -7.70 22.59 3.21
CA LYS A 295 -6.98 23.39 2.20
C LYS A 295 -6.11 24.51 2.75
N SER A 296 -6.46 25.07 3.90
CA SER A 296 -5.67 26.17 4.48
C SER A 296 -4.41 25.69 5.17
N GLN A 297 -4.22 24.39 5.34
CA GLN A 297 -3.11 23.80 6.09
C GLN A 297 -2.24 22.97 5.15
N ASN A 298 -1.12 23.56 4.71
CA ASN A 298 -0.21 22.90 3.79
C ASN A 298 1.25 23.01 4.28
N ASN A 299 1.83 21.86 4.65
CA ASN A 299 3.18 21.73 5.19
C ASN A 299 4.17 21.14 4.16
N TYR A 300 3.91 21.27 2.85
CA TYR A 300 4.73 20.65 1.81
C TYR A 300 6.21 21.07 1.84
N THR A 301 6.53 22.23 2.43
CA THR A 301 7.91 22.72 2.58
C THR A 301 8.66 22.17 3.80
N ASP A 302 8.02 21.37 4.64
CA ASP A 302 8.60 20.77 5.84
C ASP A 302 8.60 19.24 5.72
N VAL A 303 9.61 18.71 5.01
CA VAL A 303 9.78 17.27 4.79
C VAL A 303 10.82 16.73 5.76
N ALA A 304 10.43 15.70 6.51
CA ALA A 304 11.30 15.01 7.42
C ALA A 304 12.04 13.88 6.69
N ASP A 305 13.36 14.00 6.57
CA ASP A 305 14.22 12.90 6.17
C ASP A 305 14.59 12.07 7.39
N PHE A 306 14.13 10.83 7.42
CA PHE A 306 14.28 9.93 8.56
C PHE A 306 15.74 9.54 8.83
N ASN A 307 16.53 9.37 7.77
CA ASN A 307 17.93 8.95 7.87
C ASN A 307 18.89 10.12 8.10
N TRP A 308 18.40 11.35 8.03
CA TRP A 308 19.21 12.54 8.21
C TRP A 308 19.22 13.02 9.67
N LEU A 309 20.28 12.65 10.39
CA LEU A 309 20.43 12.92 11.83
C LEU A 309 21.02 14.31 12.15
N SER A 310 21.32 15.13 11.15
CA SER A 310 21.97 16.45 11.35
C SER A 310 20.92 17.57 11.36
N PRO A 311 20.49 18.08 12.53
CA PRO A 311 19.40 19.05 12.62
C PRO A 311 19.77 20.45 12.10
N ASP A 312 21.05 20.80 12.11
CA ASP A 312 21.54 22.13 11.72
C ASP A 312 21.83 22.25 10.22
N VAL A 313 21.71 21.16 9.46
CA VAL A 313 22.00 21.10 8.02
C VAL A 313 20.79 20.55 7.29
N HIS A 314 20.40 21.19 6.18
CA HIS A 314 19.34 20.68 5.32
C HIS A 314 19.73 19.30 4.76
N SER A 315 18.77 18.36 4.71
CA SER A 315 19.03 17.05 4.10
C SER A 315 19.44 17.23 2.63
N PRO A 316 20.46 16.50 2.14
CA PRO A 316 20.82 16.52 0.73
C PRO A 316 19.86 15.69 -0.14
N ASN A 317 18.99 14.88 0.46
CA ASN A 317 18.16 13.90 -0.26
C ASN A 317 16.88 14.50 -0.83
N TRP A 318 16.52 15.72 -0.43
CA TRP A 318 15.37 16.43 -0.97
C TRP A 318 15.63 17.92 -1.13
N SER A 319 14.85 18.59 -1.96
CA SER A 319 14.87 20.04 -2.11
C SER A 319 13.52 20.57 -2.62
N LEU A 320 13.31 21.88 -2.46
CA LEU A 320 12.18 22.55 -3.08
C LEU A 320 12.46 22.86 -4.55
N ILE A 321 11.45 22.69 -5.39
CA ILE A 321 11.47 23.09 -6.80
C ILE A 321 11.56 24.62 -6.87
N LYS A 322 12.61 25.14 -7.52
CA LYS A 322 12.82 26.60 -7.68
C LYS A 322 12.66 27.08 -9.12
N ASP A 323 13.19 26.31 -10.08
CA ASP A 323 13.36 26.74 -11.47
C ASP A 323 12.67 25.80 -12.49
N HIS A 324 11.71 24.99 -12.04
CA HIS A 324 10.94 24.13 -12.92
C HIS A 324 9.55 24.73 -13.16
N PRO A 325 9.15 25.01 -14.42
CA PRO A 325 7.81 25.48 -14.68
C PRO A 325 6.79 24.42 -14.26
N ASP A 326 5.64 24.87 -13.76
CA ASP A 326 4.57 23.95 -13.41
C ASP A 326 4.14 23.13 -14.65
N PRO A 327 3.95 21.81 -14.48
CA PRO A 327 3.53 20.94 -15.55
C PRO A 327 2.12 21.30 -15.99
N ASN A 328 1.92 21.38 -17.31
CA ASN A 328 0.59 21.42 -17.87
C ASN A 328 0.05 20.00 -18.00
N TRP A 329 -0.66 19.51 -16.98
CA TRP A 329 -1.19 18.14 -16.95
C TRP A 329 -2.08 17.81 -18.15
N ASN A 330 -2.82 18.79 -18.67
CA ASN A 330 -3.63 18.59 -19.88
C ASN A 330 -2.78 18.39 -21.13
N ALA A 331 -1.66 19.12 -21.27
CA ALA A 331 -0.71 18.90 -22.36
C ALA A 331 0.00 17.55 -22.21
N TRP A 332 0.49 17.26 -21.00
CA TRP A 332 1.12 15.97 -20.67
C TRP A 332 0.22 14.78 -21.02
N ARG A 333 -1.07 14.83 -20.63
CA ARG A 333 -2.06 13.80 -20.96
C ARG A 333 -2.22 13.62 -22.47
N ARG A 334 -2.35 14.73 -23.22
CA ARG A 334 -2.48 14.66 -24.69
C ARG A 334 -1.24 14.04 -25.34
N ASP A 335 -0.05 14.44 -24.91
CA ASP A 335 1.22 13.98 -25.47
C ASP A 335 1.44 12.50 -25.16
N PHE A 336 1.14 12.06 -23.94
CA PHE A 336 1.19 10.66 -23.54
C PHE A 336 0.28 9.80 -24.41
N ILE A 337 -0.99 10.20 -24.56
CA ILE A 337 -1.97 9.48 -25.39
C ILE A 337 -1.52 9.44 -26.86
N ALA A 338 -1.03 10.54 -27.41
CA ALA A 338 -0.57 10.63 -28.80
C ALA A 338 0.64 9.72 -29.06
N ASN A 339 1.60 9.69 -28.14
CA ASN A 339 2.79 8.84 -28.24
C ASN A 339 2.43 7.35 -28.19
N ASN A 340 1.44 6.96 -27.38
CA ASN A 340 0.95 5.58 -27.33
C ASN A 340 0.26 5.14 -28.62
N HIS A 341 -0.52 6.01 -29.27
CA HIS A 341 -1.13 5.70 -30.56
C HIS A 341 -0.09 5.50 -31.68
N ASN A 342 1.00 6.27 -31.64
CA ASN A 342 2.10 6.14 -32.61
C ASN A 342 2.90 4.84 -32.44
N ILE A 343 3.02 4.31 -31.22
CA ILE A 343 3.68 3.02 -30.95
C ILE A 343 2.79 1.86 -31.45
N GLY A 344 1.46 1.96 -31.28
CA GLY A 344 0.51 0.98 -31.81
C GLY A 344 0.52 0.87 -33.34
N HIS A 345 0.68 2.00 -34.05
CA HIS A 345 0.81 1.98 -35.51
C HIS A 345 2.14 1.40 -36.01
N LYS A 346 3.26 1.60 -35.29
CA LYS A 346 4.56 1.05 -35.68
C LYS A 346 4.70 -0.46 -35.49
N GLN A 347 3.88 -1.08 -34.65
CA GLN A 347 3.82 -2.55 -34.53
C GLN A 347 2.95 -3.22 -35.61
N GLY A 348 2.10 -2.46 -36.32
CA GLY A 348 1.22 -2.97 -37.38
C GLY A 348 1.88 -3.14 -38.76
N ASP A 349 3.02 -2.50 -39.01
CA ASP A 349 3.65 -2.44 -40.35
C ASP A 349 4.78 -3.46 -40.57
N ASN A 350 5.07 -4.34 -39.61
CA ASN A 350 6.04 -5.44 -39.77
C ASN A 350 5.38 -6.78 -40.09
N VAL A 351 4.35 -6.79 -40.96
CA VAL A 351 3.92 -8.02 -41.63
C VAL A 351 4.78 -8.20 -42.88
N VAL A 352 5.74 -9.13 -42.75
CA VAL A 352 6.55 -9.72 -43.81
C VAL A 352 5.68 -10.00 -45.04
N LYS A 353 5.86 -9.23 -46.11
CA LYS A 353 5.41 -9.63 -47.45
C LYS A 353 6.46 -10.57 -48.02
N ASP A 354 6.28 -11.84 -47.71
CA ASP A 354 6.85 -12.93 -48.49
C ASP A 354 6.16 -12.90 -49.86
N ALA A 355 6.90 -12.54 -50.90
CA ALA A 355 6.44 -12.57 -52.29
C ALA A 355 7.43 -13.39 -53.10
N SER A 356 7.25 -14.71 -53.03
CA SER A 356 7.66 -15.63 -54.09
C SER A 356 6.53 -15.72 -55.12
N ILE A 357 6.89 -15.94 -56.40
CA ILE A 357 6.09 -15.92 -57.66
C ILE A 357 6.20 -14.53 -58.34
N ILE A 358 6.98 -14.28 -59.40
CA ILE A 358 7.45 -15.04 -60.59
C ILE A 358 8.92 -14.72 -60.87
#